data_AF-A0A961S1X7-F1
#
_entry.id   AF-A0A961S1X7-F1
#
_cell.length_a   1.000
_cell.length_b   1.000
_cell.length_c   1.000
_cell.angle_alpha   90.00
_cell.angle_beta   90.00
_cell.angle_gamma   90.00
#
_symmetry.space_group_name_H-M   'P 1'
#
loop_
_entity.id
_entity.type
_entity.pdbx_description
1 polymer ?
#
loop_
_entity_poly.entity_id
_entity_poly.type
_entity_poly.pdbx_seq_one_letter_code
_entity_poly.pdbx_strand_id
1 'polypeptide(L)'
;MPNLSDPTNLEGLRRELRLLDPDGRLAPLAMLRVTISDDAHLHVKTAVAEALASAGKAGRAAVVVLTDTTAIMRDGARLSLLVEDQLSDQFDVRTEQLD
;
A
#
# COMPACT_ATOMS: atom_id res chain seq x y z
N MET A 1 6.71 -1.31 32.30
CA MET A 1 7.06 -1.09 30.88
C MET A 1 5.87 -1.50 30.03
N PRO A 2 5.56 -0.79 28.93
CA PRO A 2 4.51 -1.26 28.01
C PRO A 2 4.83 -2.68 27.57
N ASN A 3 3.83 -3.55 27.60
CA ASN A 3 3.98 -4.87 27.01
C ASN A 3 3.91 -4.73 25.49
N LEU A 4 5.06 -4.70 24.82
CA LEU A 4 5.16 -4.60 23.36
C LEU A 4 4.86 -5.91 22.63
N SER A 5 4.72 -7.02 23.37
CA SER A 5 4.32 -8.30 22.78
C SER A 5 2.79 -8.43 22.64
N ASP A 6 2.01 -7.49 23.19
CA ASP A 6 0.57 -7.40 22.96
C ASP A 6 0.32 -6.63 21.65
N PRO A 7 -0.13 -7.30 20.57
CA PRO A 7 -0.34 -6.67 19.28
C PRO A 7 -1.50 -5.65 19.27
N THR A 8 -2.33 -5.62 20.31
CA THR A 8 -3.46 -4.68 20.43
C THR A 8 -3.09 -3.41 21.20
N ASN A 9 -1.94 -3.39 21.87
CA ASN A 9 -1.46 -2.25 22.65
C ASN A 9 -0.85 -1.15 21.77
N LEU A 10 -1.69 -0.54 20.94
CA LEU A 10 -1.27 0.50 19.99
C LEU A 10 -0.73 1.75 20.69
N GLU A 11 -1.24 2.07 21.88
CA GLU A 11 -0.78 3.22 22.66
C GLU A 11 0.65 3.01 23.18
N GLY A 12 0.93 1.83 23.74
CA GLY A 12 2.26 1.43 24.17
C GLY A 12 3.27 1.47 23.02
N LEU A 13 2.90 0.89 21.88
CA LEU A 13 3.73 0.91 20.67
C LEU A 13 4.03 2.35 20.19
N ARG A 14 3.02 3.22 20.09
CA ARG A 14 3.19 4.62 19.67
C ARG A 14 4.09 5.42 20.62
N ARG A 15 4.09 5.11 21.92
CA ARG A 15 4.97 5.75 22.90
C ARG A 15 6.42 5.32 22.68
N GLU A 16 6.67 4.02 22.51
CA GLU A 16 8.03 3.50 22.28
C GLU A 16 8.60 3.99 20.95
N LEU A 17 7.80 4.05 19.88
CA LEU A 17 8.24 4.62 18.61
C LEU A 17 8.67 6.09 18.72
N ARG A 18 7.96 6.89 19.54
CA ARG A 18 8.34 8.28 19.82
C ARG A 18 9.63 8.40 20.64
N LEU A 19 9.89 7.46 21.55
CA LEU A 19 11.14 7.42 22.31
C LEU A 19 12.33 7.02 21.43
N LEU A 20 12.12 6.14 20.45
CA LEU A 20 13.13 5.71 19.48
C LEU A 20 13.42 6.74 18.39
N ASP A 21 12.53 7.73 18.22
CA ASP A 21 12.67 8.81 17.25
C ASP A 21 12.54 10.20 17.92
N PRO A 22 13.49 10.57 18.80
CA PRO A 22 13.45 11.84 19.53
C PRO A 22 13.53 13.06 18.60
N ASP A 23 14.10 12.87 17.40
CA ASP A 23 14.27 13.93 16.40
C ASP A 23 13.08 14.02 15.41
N GLY A 24 12.08 13.13 15.51
CA GLY A 24 10.91 13.14 14.65
C GLY A 24 11.20 12.82 13.17
N ARG A 25 12.24 12.02 12.89
CA ARG A 25 12.65 11.61 11.54
C ARG A 25 11.73 10.54 10.93
N LEU A 26 11.02 9.78 11.76
CA LEU A 26 10.06 8.76 11.34
C LEU A 26 8.68 9.40 11.14
N ALA A 27 8.45 9.93 9.95
CA ALA A 27 7.11 10.36 9.56
C ALA A 27 6.17 9.14 9.46
N PRO A 28 4.96 9.19 10.05
CA PRO A 28 3.99 8.12 9.90
C PRO A 28 3.62 7.96 8.43
N LEU A 29 3.76 6.75 7.90
CA LEU A 29 3.50 6.40 6.50
C LEU A 29 2.02 6.51 6.06
N ALA A 30 1.14 7.05 6.90
CA ALA A 30 -0.31 7.17 6.69
C ALA A 30 -0.93 5.91 6.04
N MET A 31 -0.39 4.74 6.40
CA MET A 31 -0.70 3.49 5.75
C MET A 31 -2.10 3.05 6.18
N LEU A 32 -3.02 2.98 5.22
CA LEU A 32 -4.43 2.67 5.49
C LEU A 32 -4.66 1.17 5.75
N ARG A 33 -3.87 0.30 5.12
CA ARG A 33 -4.03 -1.15 5.18
C ARG A 33 -2.72 -1.87 4.86
N VAL A 34 -2.48 -2.99 5.55
CA VAL A 34 -1.49 -4.02 5.18
C VAL A 34 -2.24 -5.33 4.99
N THR A 35 -1.96 -6.05 3.90
CA THR A 35 -2.54 -7.37 3.65
C THR A 35 -1.43 -8.30 3.20
N ILE A 36 -1.34 -9.46 3.88
CA ILE A 36 -0.34 -10.49 3.61
C ILE A 36 -1.12 -11.76 3.33
N SER A 37 -1.18 -12.14 2.06
CA SER A 37 -1.85 -13.34 1.56
C SER A 37 -1.36 -13.66 0.15
N ASP A 38 -1.56 -14.90 -0.28
CA ASP A 38 -1.19 -15.34 -1.64
C ASP A 38 -2.02 -14.62 -2.72
N ASP A 39 -3.24 -14.22 -2.36
CA ASP A 39 -4.20 -13.51 -3.21
C ASP A 39 -4.19 -11.98 -3.03
N ALA A 40 -3.23 -11.41 -2.28
CA ALA A 40 -3.21 -9.97 -1.99
C ALA A 40 -3.24 -9.10 -3.27
N HIS A 41 -2.63 -9.59 -4.34
CA HIS A 41 -2.60 -8.95 -5.65
C HIS A 41 -4.00 -8.81 -6.30
N LEU A 42 -4.98 -9.63 -5.90
CA LEU A 42 -6.37 -9.56 -6.35
C LEU A 42 -7.16 -8.44 -5.66
N HIS A 43 -6.57 -7.70 -4.73
CA HIS A 43 -7.26 -6.67 -3.95
C HIS A 43 -6.75 -5.24 -4.18
N VAL A 44 -5.84 -5.04 -5.15
CA VAL A 44 -5.20 -3.73 -5.39
C VAL A 44 -6.21 -2.68 -5.82
N LYS A 45 -7.14 -2.98 -6.74
CA LYS A 45 -8.21 -2.05 -7.14
C LYS A 45 -9.02 -1.54 -5.96
N THR A 46 -9.47 -2.44 -5.09
CA THR A 46 -10.25 -2.08 -3.91
C THR A 46 -9.44 -1.20 -2.95
N ALA A 47 -8.18 -1.55 -2.69
CA ALA A 47 -7.31 -0.77 -1.82
C ALA A 47 -7.07 0.65 -2.37
N VAL A 48 -6.87 0.80 -3.69
CA VAL A 48 -6.70 2.11 -4.34
C VAL A 48 -8.00 2.92 -4.27
N ALA A 49 -9.15 2.29 -4.50
CA ALA A 49 -10.45 2.95 -4.38
C ALA A 49 -10.72 3.47 -2.96
N GLU A 50 -10.45 2.65 -1.94
CA GLU A 50 -10.58 3.04 -0.52
C GLU A 50 -9.64 4.20 -0.17
N ALA A 51 -8.39 4.16 -0.64
CA ALA A 51 -7.42 5.22 -0.41
C ALA A 51 -7.86 6.55 -1.05
N LEU A 52 -8.31 6.51 -2.31
CA LEU A 52 -8.81 7.68 -3.01
C LEU A 52 -10.08 8.24 -2.36
N ALA A 53 -11.01 7.38 -1.95
CA ALA A 53 -12.21 7.78 -1.22
C ALA A 53 -11.87 8.46 0.11
N SER A 54 -10.91 7.92 0.88
CA SER A 54 -10.43 8.52 2.13
C SER A 54 -9.79 9.90 1.91
N ALA A 55 -9.24 10.15 0.71
CA ALA A 55 -8.68 11.43 0.29
C ALA A 55 -9.71 12.36 -0.39
N GLY A 56 -11.00 12.01 -0.40
CA GLY A 56 -12.06 12.81 -1.01
C GLY A 56 -12.06 12.81 -2.54
N LYS A 57 -11.43 11.82 -3.18
CA LYS A 57 -11.38 11.66 -4.63
C LYS A 57 -12.44 10.65 -5.08
N ALA A 58 -13.63 11.13 -5.45
CA ALA A 58 -14.79 10.31 -5.79
C ALA A 58 -14.98 10.01 -7.30
N GLY A 59 -14.08 10.50 -8.17
CA GLY A 59 -14.15 10.33 -9.62
C GLY A 59 -13.08 9.38 -10.17
N ARG A 60 -13.12 9.13 -11.49
CA ARG A 60 -12.06 8.41 -12.20
C ARG A 60 -10.74 9.18 -12.03
N ALA A 61 -9.78 8.55 -11.37
CA ALA A 61 -8.49 9.15 -11.05
C ALA A 61 -7.39 8.62 -11.97
N ALA A 62 -6.40 9.47 -12.24
CA ALA A 62 -5.16 9.04 -12.86
C ALA A 62 -4.29 8.29 -11.84
N VAL A 63 -3.89 7.06 -12.18
CA VAL A 63 -3.06 6.19 -11.35
C VAL A 63 -1.78 5.85 -12.10
N VAL A 64 -0.65 6.01 -11.42
CA VAL A 64 0.66 5.63 -11.96
C VAL A 64 1.17 4.43 -11.16
N VAL A 65 1.38 3.31 -11.84
CA VAL A 65 1.99 2.11 -11.26
C VAL A 65 3.49 2.20 -11.50
N LEU A 66 4.27 2.29 -10.42
CA LEU A 66 5.73 2.31 -10.49
C LEU A 66 6.25 0.89 -10.26
N THR A 67 7.08 0.41 -11.18
CA THR A 67 7.69 -0.93 -11.10
C THR A 67 9.20 -0.83 -11.23
N ASP A 68 9.94 -1.75 -10.64
CA ASP A 68 11.38 -1.89 -10.89
C ASP A 68 11.63 -2.83 -12.09
N THR A 69 12.90 -3.19 -12.32
CA THR A 69 13.28 -4.17 -13.35
C THR A 69 12.93 -5.61 -13.00
N THR A 70 12.47 -5.87 -11.77
CA THR A 70 12.26 -7.24 -11.28
C THR A 70 10.98 -7.83 -11.86
N ALA A 71 11.11 -8.92 -12.60
CA ALA A 71 9.96 -9.66 -13.11
C ALA A 71 9.35 -10.55 -12.01
N ILE A 72 8.27 -10.08 -11.38
CA ILE A 72 7.48 -10.87 -10.44
C ILE A 72 6.35 -11.57 -11.19
N MET A 73 6.29 -12.90 -11.07
CA MET A 73 5.27 -13.74 -11.71
C MET A 73 4.19 -14.18 -10.71
N ARG A 74 2.93 -14.21 -11.14
CA ARG A 74 1.78 -14.79 -10.44
C ARG A 74 0.91 -15.54 -11.45
N ASP A 75 0.68 -16.82 -11.20
CA ASP A 75 -0.10 -17.72 -12.06
C ASP A 75 0.29 -17.64 -13.56
N GLY A 76 1.60 -17.54 -13.83
CA GLY A 76 2.14 -17.46 -15.18
C GLY A 76 2.08 -16.07 -15.85
N ALA A 77 1.48 -15.06 -15.20
CA ALA A 77 1.43 -13.69 -15.68
C ALA A 77 2.37 -12.77 -14.87
N ARG A 78 2.82 -11.67 -15.48
CA ARG A 78 3.58 -10.64 -14.77
C ARG A 78 2.66 -9.88 -13.82
N LEU A 79 3.05 -9.75 -12.56
CA LEU A 79 2.26 -9.07 -11.54
C LEU A 79 1.91 -7.63 -11.93
N SER A 80 2.84 -6.90 -12.54
CA SER A 80 2.59 -5.53 -13.01
C SER A 80 1.44 -5.45 -14.02
N LEU A 81 1.37 -6.41 -14.95
CA LEU A 81 0.30 -6.47 -15.95
C LEU A 81 -1.05 -6.83 -15.31
N LEU A 82 -1.04 -7.75 -14.33
CA LEU A 82 -2.26 -8.09 -13.59
C LEU A 82 -2.82 -6.89 -12.82
N VAL A 83 -1.95 -6.11 -12.18
CA VAL A 83 -2.34 -4.90 -11.44
C VAL A 83 -2.85 -3.81 -12.39
N GLU A 84 -2.18 -3.59 -13.52
CA GLU A 84 -2.60 -2.62 -14.52
C GLU A 84 -3.98 -2.94 -15.10
N ASP A 85 -4.21 -4.20 -15.49
CA ASP A 85 -5.51 -4.68 -15.98
C ASP A 85 -6.60 -4.48 -14.92
N GLN A 86 -6.32 -4.87 -13.68
CA GLN A 86 -7.25 -4.72 -12.58
C GLN A 86 -7.68 -3.27 -12.38
N LEU A 87 -6.74 -2.32 -12.42
CA LEU A 87 -6.99 -0.91 -12.16
C LEU A 87 -7.68 -0.21 -13.34
N SER A 88 -7.42 -0.63 -14.58
CA SER A 88 -7.89 0.04 -15.80
C SER A 88 -9.41 0.04 -15.95
N ASP A 89 -10.10 -0.93 -15.32
CA ASP A 89 -11.57 -0.97 -15.21
C ASP A 89 -12.14 0.35 -14.63
N GLN A 90 -11.50 0.87 -13.57
CA GLN A 90 -12.04 2.01 -12.81
C GLN A 90 -11.20 3.29 -12.90
N PHE A 91 -9.93 3.20 -13.30
CA PHE A 91 -8.96 4.30 -13.25
C PHE A 91 -8.27 4.53 -14.60
N ASP A 92 -7.71 5.72 -14.79
CA ASP A 92 -6.83 6.01 -15.93
C ASP A 92 -5.40 5.63 -15.54
N VAL A 93 -4.97 4.44 -15.97
CA VAL A 93 -3.74 3.81 -15.49
C VAL A 93 -2.60 4.00 -16.50
N ARG A 94 -1.40 4.26 -15.98
CA ARG A 94 -0.16 4.05 -16.72
C ARG A 94 0.86 3.34 -15.83
N THR A 95 1.69 2.50 -16.45
CA THR A 95 2.78 1.82 -15.77
C THR A 95 4.11 2.44 -16.20
N GLU A 96 4.95 2.79 -15.23
CA GLU A 96 6.29 3.33 -15.45
C GLU A 96 7.32 2.41 -14.79
N GLN A 97 8.32 2.00 -15.55
CA GLN A 97 9.45 1.24 -15.04
C GLN A 97 10.55 2.20 -14.60
N LEU A 98 11.03 2.02 -13.37
CA LEU A 98 12.13 2.81 -12.80
C LEU A 98 13.47 2.12 -13.11
N ASP A 99 14.42 2.91 -13.59
CA ASP A 99 15.80 2.51 -13.91
C ASP A 99 16.68 2.28 -12.67
#